data_AF-A0AAU0Z0I4-F1
#
_entry.id   AF-A0AAU0Z0I4-F1
#
_cell.length_a   1.000
_cell.length_b   1.000
_cell.length_c   1.000
_cell.angle_alpha   90.00
_cell.angle_beta   90.00
_cell.angle_gamma   90.00
#
_symmetry.space_group_name_H-M   'P 1'
#
loop_
_entity.id
_entity.type
_entity.pdbx_description
1 polymer ?
#
loop_
_entity_poly.entity_id
_entity_poly.type
_entity_poly.pdbx_seq_one_letter_code
_entity_poly.pdbx_strand_id
1 'polypeptide(L)'
;MDELLSEVLDLQQVWQAKNTEPMKRRGVVVRTEIPAWLREYTEALAIAMGIPIDDVRVEGRDGTGLKTEVPWTRICSESRSPSATNGWYIVYLFSGDGERVYLSLNQGTTEWTGGEFKPRKPADLQSRVDWALPRIGDKLDERPDLQSEIHLSARTPLGRGYEPGNVVAIEYQRNAIPGPDVLSEDLLFMAGILGRLYKATDATLYIPGDVPVEVREAVQSAATTANRRSARGSGQGFVLTSAERIAIEKRSVLLATEYFEADGWSVKDVGATKSYDLHLTRGEENLHVEVKGTTSDGSQVILTRAEVEWQRKFAPDNALVIVHSIELDRTVQPPIATSGTLHCTSPWAIEDESLSVISYIHRTGL
;
A
#
# COMPACT_ATOMS: atom_id res chain seq x y z
N MET A 1 -11.11 21.10 22.34
CA MET A 1 -10.96 20.30 21.09
C MET A 1 -12.31 20.16 20.43
N ASP A 2 -13.30 19.65 21.16
CA ASP A 2 -14.74 19.83 20.95
C ASP A 2 -15.14 21.17 20.29
N GLU A 3 -14.76 22.32 20.88
CA GLU A 3 -15.07 23.64 20.29
C GLU A 3 -14.44 23.83 18.90
N LEU A 4 -13.20 23.38 18.71
CA LEU A 4 -12.50 23.45 17.42
C LEU A 4 -13.16 22.56 16.37
N LEU A 5 -13.60 21.35 16.76
CA LEU A 5 -14.32 20.44 15.88
C LEU A 5 -15.67 21.06 15.47
N SER A 6 -16.42 21.60 16.42
CA SER A 6 -17.69 22.30 16.15
C SER A 6 -17.49 23.47 15.20
N GLU A 7 -16.45 24.28 15.42
CA GLU A 7 -16.16 25.44 14.59
C GLU A 7 -15.85 25.03 13.13
N VAL A 8 -15.06 23.98 12.92
CA VAL A 8 -14.82 23.49 11.55
C VAL A 8 -16.12 23.04 10.89
N LEU A 9 -16.99 22.33 11.61
CA LEU A 9 -18.31 21.92 11.11
C LEU A 9 -19.21 23.12 10.80
N ASP A 10 -19.16 24.21 11.58
CA ASP A 10 -19.80 25.51 11.30
C ASP A 10 -19.31 26.16 10.02
N LEU A 11 -18.00 26.16 9.81
CA LEU A 11 -17.42 26.74 8.62
C LEU A 11 -17.67 25.88 7.37
N GLN A 12 -17.93 24.58 7.52
CA GLN A 12 -18.28 23.67 6.42
C GLN A 12 -19.65 23.98 5.80
N GLN A 13 -20.64 24.42 6.59
CA GLN A 13 -21.98 24.75 6.09
C GLN A 13 -21.97 25.88 5.04
N VAL A 14 -20.94 26.72 5.08
CA VAL A 14 -20.73 27.85 4.16
C VAL A 14 -19.52 27.64 3.25
N TRP A 15 -19.11 26.39 3.04
CA TRP A 15 -17.94 26.04 2.26
C TRP A 15 -17.96 26.62 0.84
N GLN A 16 -16.80 27.12 0.42
CA GLN A 16 -16.54 27.50 -0.96
C GLN A 16 -15.12 27.08 -1.34
N ALA A 17 -14.92 26.68 -2.60
CA ALA A 17 -13.58 26.35 -3.11
C ALA A 17 -12.62 27.57 -3.12
N LYS A 18 -13.16 28.80 -3.16
CA LYS A 18 -12.38 30.04 -3.08
C LYS A 18 -11.98 30.33 -1.62
N ASN A 19 -10.84 30.99 -1.45
CA ASN A 19 -10.31 31.35 -0.12
C ASN A 19 -11.03 32.57 0.50
N THR A 20 -12.32 32.41 0.79
CA THR A 20 -13.16 33.41 1.50
C THR A 20 -12.74 33.54 2.97
N GLU A 21 -13.23 34.57 3.67
CA GLU A 21 -12.90 34.78 5.09
C GLU A 21 -13.25 33.57 5.99
N PRO A 22 -14.44 32.94 5.86
CA PRO A 22 -14.73 31.68 6.56
C PRO A 22 -13.72 30.56 6.23
N MET A 23 -13.30 30.44 4.98
CA MET A 23 -12.34 29.41 4.58
C MET A 23 -10.91 29.70 5.06
N LYS A 24 -10.55 30.97 5.24
CA LYS A 24 -9.30 31.34 5.92
C LYS A 24 -9.34 30.90 7.38
N ARG A 25 -10.43 31.18 8.10
CA ARG A 25 -10.60 30.75 9.50
C ARG A 25 -10.55 29.23 9.61
N ARG A 26 -11.31 28.51 8.78
CA ARG A 26 -11.30 27.04 8.74
C ARG A 26 -9.88 26.50 8.54
N GLY A 27 -9.13 27.14 7.66
CA GLY A 27 -7.73 26.79 7.40
C GLY A 27 -6.77 27.05 8.56
N VAL A 28 -7.05 28.01 9.45
CA VAL A 28 -6.29 28.22 10.69
C VAL A 28 -6.62 27.11 11.69
N VAL A 29 -7.90 26.84 11.90
CA VAL A 29 -8.35 25.81 12.85
C VAL A 29 -7.77 24.43 12.46
N VAL A 30 -7.94 24.04 11.20
CA VAL A 30 -7.49 22.73 10.69
C VAL A 30 -5.97 22.58 10.63
N ARG A 31 -5.24 23.62 10.21
CA ARG A 31 -3.79 23.48 9.97
C ARG A 31 -2.91 23.88 11.15
N THR A 32 -3.48 24.55 12.15
CA THR A 32 -2.73 25.11 13.27
C THR A 32 -3.32 24.73 14.62
N GLU A 33 -4.59 25.04 14.88
CA GLU A 33 -5.15 24.94 16.24
C GLU A 33 -5.45 23.49 16.64
N ILE A 34 -6.07 22.70 15.77
CA ILE A 34 -6.25 21.26 16.00
C ILE A 34 -4.89 20.56 16.11
N PRO A 35 -3.92 20.77 15.18
CA PRO A 35 -2.57 20.24 15.34
C PRO A 35 -1.86 20.68 16.63
N ALA A 36 -2.08 21.90 17.12
CA ALA A 36 -1.49 22.35 18.37
C ALA A 36 -2.02 21.53 19.56
N TRP A 37 -3.34 21.36 19.65
CA TRP A 37 -3.96 20.52 20.67
C TRP A 37 -3.45 19.06 20.61
N LEU A 38 -3.38 18.47 19.41
CA LEU A 38 -2.87 17.10 19.24
C LEU A 38 -1.40 16.94 19.69
N ARG A 39 -0.57 17.98 19.50
CA ARG A 39 0.83 17.95 19.93
C ARG A 39 1.01 17.98 21.44
N GLU A 40 0.02 18.43 22.21
CA GLU A 40 0.03 18.32 23.67
C GLU A 40 0.05 16.85 24.12
N TYR A 41 -0.45 15.93 23.28
CA TYR A 41 -0.51 14.49 23.54
C TYR A 41 0.63 13.70 22.87
N THR A 42 1.68 14.36 22.35
CA THR A 42 2.73 13.70 21.54
C THR A 42 3.35 12.50 22.25
N GLU A 43 3.67 12.61 23.54
CA GLU A 43 4.25 11.51 24.31
C GLU A 43 3.28 10.33 24.48
N ALA A 44 2.03 10.62 24.86
CA ALA A 44 0.99 9.60 25.01
C ALA A 44 0.66 8.92 23.67
N LEU A 45 0.63 9.67 22.58
CA LEU A 45 0.47 9.18 21.21
C LEU A 45 1.62 8.26 20.79
N ALA A 46 2.87 8.65 21.07
CA ALA A 46 4.04 7.82 20.79
C ALA A 46 3.98 6.48 21.54
N ILE A 47 3.61 6.51 22.82
CA ILE A 47 3.43 5.32 23.65
C ILE A 47 2.30 4.43 23.10
N ALA A 48 1.14 5.01 22.80
CA ALA A 48 -0.01 4.27 22.28
C ALA A 48 0.30 3.59 20.93
N MET A 49 0.97 4.31 20.01
CA MET A 49 1.39 3.75 18.72
C MET A 49 2.60 2.81 18.84
N GLY A 50 3.37 2.87 19.93
CA GLY A 50 4.62 2.13 20.10
C GLY A 50 5.72 2.59 19.14
N ILE A 51 5.84 3.90 18.93
CA ILE A 51 6.84 4.52 18.04
C ILE A 51 7.71 5.54 18.80
N PRO A 52 8.89 5.92 18.25
CA PRO A 52 9.68 7.01 18.81
C PRO A 52 8.90 8.33 18.86
N ILE A 53 9.13 9.13 19.91
CA ILE A 53 8.41 10.41 20.11
C ILE A 53 8.67 11.42 18.98
N ASP A 54 9.88 11.42 18.42
CA ASP A 54 10.31 12.25 17.30
C ASP A 54 9.78 11.76 15.94
N ASP A 55 9.23 10.55 15.90
CA ASP A 55 8.56 9.99 14.72
C ASP A 55 7.06 10.30 14.70
N VAL A 56 6.49 10.90 15.76
CA VAL A 56 5.09 11.34 15.76
C VAL A 56 4.92 12.58 14.87
N ARG A 57 4.13 12.43 13.82
CA ARG A 57 3.80 13.51 12.89
C ARG A 57 2.33 13.89 13.01
N VAL A 58 2.07 15.20 13.13
CA VAL A 58 0.72 15.79 13.06
C VAL A 58 0.67 16.79 11.91
N GLU A 59 -0.26 16.58 10.99
CA GLU A 59 -0.41 17.40 9.79
C GLU A 59 -1.89 17.72 9.51
N GLY A 60 -2.21 18.99 9.31
CA GLY A 60 -3.53 19.44 8.86
C GLY A 60 -3.51 19.95 7.43
N ARG A 61 -4.56 19.68 6.65
CA ARG A 61 -4.72 20.18 5.29
C ARG A 61 -6.16 20.61 5.01
N ASP A 62 -6.28 21.79 4.41
CA ASP A 62 -7.55 22.39 3.98
C ASP A 62 -7.60 22.71 2.48
N GLY A 63 -6.68 22.10 1.71
CA GLY A 63 -6.51 22.26 0.27
C GLY A 63 -5.10 22.70 -0.13
N THR A 64 -4.76 22.52 -1.40
CA THR A 64 -3.56 23.08 -2.04
C THR A 64 -4.02 24.00 -3.16
N GLY A 65 -3.95 25.32 -2.94
CA GLY A 65 -4.58 26.31 -3.82
C GLY A 65 -6.06 26.48 -3.48
N LEU A 66 -6.96 25.81 -4.22
CA LEU A 66 -8.39 25.80 -3.91
C LEU A 66 -8.65 25.05 -2.60
N LYS A 67 -9.69 25.49 -1.90
CA LYS A 67 -10.11 24.93 -0.61
C LYS A 67 -10.83 23.62 -0.83
N THR A 68 -10.32 22.57 -0.19
CA THR A 68 -10.91 21.23 -0.28
C THR A 68 -12.28 21.22 0.38
N GLU A 69 -13.18 20.39 -0.14
CA GLU A 69 -14.50 20.14 0.42
C GLU A 69 -14.42 19.32 1.71
N VAL A 70 -13.48 18.38 1.80
CA VAL A 70 -13.22 17.57 2.99
C VAL A 70 -11.86 17.99 3.56
N PRO A 71 -11.81 18.93 4.53
CA PRO A 71 -10.57 19.25 5.23
C PRO A 71 -10.24 18.14 6.23
N TRP A 72 -8.98 18.04 6.64
CA TRP A 72 -8.56 16.98 7.56
C TRP A 72 -7.34 17.33 8.41
N THR A 73 -7.22 16.64 9.54
CA THR A 73 -6.00 16.64 10.37
C THR A 73 -5.62 15.21 10.71
N ARG A 74 -4.41 14.78 10.35
CA ARG A 74 -3.92 13.41 10.54
C ARG A 74 -2.79 13.33 11.57
N ILE A 75 -2.70 12.18 12.20
CA ILE A 75 -1.63 11.76 13.10
C ILE A 75 -1.06 10.44 12.59
N CYS A 76 0.26 10.35 12.50
CA CYS A 76 0.94 9.17 11.98
C CYS A 76 2.39 9.08 12.45
N SER A 77 3.05 7.96 12.13
CA SER A 77 4.52 7.87 12.11
C SER A 77 5.06 8.54 10.84
N GLU A 78 6.04 9.44 10.97
CA GLU A 78 6.73 10.11 9.86
C GLU A 78 7.42 9.08 8.95
N SER A 79 8.14 8.13 9.54
CA SER A 79 8.86 7.08 8.82
C SER A 79 7.93 6.08 8.10
N ARG A 80 6.75 5.79 8.64
CA ARG A 80 5.80 4.80 8.08
C ARG A 80 4.73 5.43 7.18
N SER A 81 4.37 6.69 7.40
CA SER A 81 3.36 7.42 6.65
C SER A 81 3.80 8.86 6.32
N PRO A 82 4.89 9.03 5.54
CA PRO A 82 5.49 10.34 5.27
C PRO A 82 4.58 11.30 4.47
N SER A 83 3.49 10.79 3.88
CA SER A 83 2.49 11.59 3.16
C SER A 83 1.10 11.01 3.38
N ALA A 84 0.05 11.82 3.17
CA ALA A 84 -1.35 11.36 3.23
C ALA A 84 -1.69 10.33 2.13
N THR A 85 -0.75 10.04 1.24
CA THR A 85 -0.88 9.09 0.13
C THR A 85 -0.12 7.81 0.40
N ASN A 86 0.58 7.69 1.52
CA ASN A 86 1.43 6.54 1.82
C ASN A 86 1.25 6.10 3.28
N GLY A 87 1.11 4.80 3.49
CA GLY A 87 0.99 4.19 4.82
C GLY A 87 -0.40 4.32 5.47
N TRP A 88 -0.43 3.98 6.76
CA TRP A 88 -1.59 4.00 7.64
C TRP A 88 -1.50 5.19 8.60
N TYR A 89 -2.64 5.80 8.90
CA TYR A 89 -2.73 6.96 9.78
C TYR A 89 -4.11 7.06 10.42
N ILE A 90 -4.20 7.75 11.57
CA ILE A 90 -5.50 8.20 12.09
C ILE A 90 -5.74 9.63 11.63
N VAL A 91 -6.99 9.97 11.31
CA VAL A 91 -7.32 11.26 10.70
C VAL A 91 -8.70 11.73 11.12
N TYR A 92 -8.79 13.00 11.49
CA TYR A 92 -10.05 13.72 11.57
C TYR A 92 -10.49 14.11 10.16
N LEU A 93 -11.56 13.50 9.66
CA LEU A 93 -12.17 13.79 8.35
C LEU A 93 -13.50 14.53 8.57
N PHE A 94 -13.56 15.79 8.16
CA PHE A 94 -14.76 16.61 8.30
C PHE A 94 -15.65 16.46 7.06
N SER A 95 -16.92 16.11 7.25
CA SER A 95 -17.85 15.93 6.13
C SER A 95 -18.05 17.24 5.35
N GLY A 96 -18.27 17.12 4.05
CA GLY A 96 -18.48 18.24 3.13
C GLY A 96 -19.74 19.06 3.43
N ASP A 97 -20.75 18.43 4.03
CA ASP A 97 -21.97 19.10 4.50
C ASP A 97 -21.81 19.75 5.87
N GLY A 98 -20.77 19.42 6.65
CA GLY A 98 -20.56 19.94 8.00
C GLY A 98 -21.46 19.33 9.08
N GLU A 99 -22.05 18.16 8.83
CA GLU A 99 -22.90 17.45 9.81
C GLU A 99 -22.12 16.56 10.78
N ARG A 100 -20.92 16.13 10.40
CA ARG A 100 -20.13 15.16 11.18
C ARG A 100 -18.63 15.26 10.92
N VAL A 101 -17.86 14.80 11.89
CA VAL A 101 -16.43 14.55 11.76
C VAL A 101 -16.12 13.14 12.23
N TYR A 102 -15.29 12.44 11.47
CA TYR A 102 -14.85 11.09 11.83
C TYR A 102 -13.42 11.13 12.35
N LEU A 103 -13.13 10.46 13.46
CA LEU A 103 -11.76 10.01 13.76
C LEU A 103 -11.58 8.63 13.13
N SER A 104 -10.99 8.61 11.94
CA SER A 104 -10.86 7.41 11.10
C SER A 104 -9.44 6.87 11.14
N LEU A 105 -9.30 5.56 11.37
CA LEU A 105 -8.12 4.82 10.96
C LEU A 105 -8.22 4.61 9.45
N ASN A 106 -7.37 5.31 8.71
CA ASN A 106 -7.45 5.42 7.26
C ASN A 106 -6.09 5.10 6.61
N GLN A 107 -6.09 4.99 5.29
CA GLN A 107 -4.94 4.59 4.50
C GLN A 107 -4.72 5.52 3.32
N GLY A 108 -3.47 5.59 2.84
CA GLY A 108 -3.16 6.29 1.60
C GLY A 108 -3.98 5.74 0.43
N THR A 109 -4.83 6.58 -0.17
CA THR A 109 -5.77 6.21 -1.24
C THR A 109 -5.23 6.43 -2.65
N THR A 110 -3.98 6.85 -2.77
CA THR A 110 -3.26 6.95 -4.04
C THR A 110 -1.98 6.12 -3.98
N GLU A 111 -1.46 5.80 -5.14
CA GLU A 111 -0.22 5.05 -5.33
C GLU A 111 0.66 5.75 -6.37
N TRP A 112 1.97 5.57 -6.24
CA TRP A 112 2.93 6.08 -7.21
C TRP A 112 3.15 5.05 -8.32
N THR A 113 2.84 5.40 -9.57
CA THR A 113 2.97 4.49 -10.72
C THR A 113 4.21 4.79 -11.59
N GLY A 114 5.33 5.21 -10.97
CA GLY A 114 6.58 5.44 -11.72
C GLY A 114 6.69 6.77 -12.47
N GLY A 115 5.77 7.71 -12.21
CA GLY A 115 5.81 9.05 -12.81
C GLY A 115 4.71 9.99 -12.33
N GLU A 116 3.57 9.43 -11.92
CA GLU A 116 2.43 10.17 -11.39
C GLU A 116 1.79 9.43 -10.21
N PHE A 117 1.07 10.16 -9.37
CA PHE A 117 0.21 9.58 -8.35
C PHE A 117 -1.15 9.29 -8.97
N LYS A 118 -1.60 8.04 -8.88
CA LYS A 118 -2.94 7.63 -9.30
C LYS A 118 -3.77 7.20 -8.10
N PRO A 119 -5.09 7.42 -8.12
CA PRO A 119 -5.99 6.75 -7.17
C PRO A 119 -5.77 5.24 -7.23
N ARG A 120 -5.68 4.60 -6.06
CA ARG A 120 -5.69 3.14 -5.97
C ARG A 120 -7.04 2.62 -6.46
N LYS A 121 -7.07 1.40 -7.00
CA LYS A 121 -8.35 0.79 -7.36
C LYS A 121 -9.13 0.49 -6.08
N PRO A 122 -10.47 0.61 -6.09
CA PRO A 122 -11.28 0.26 -4.92
C PRO A 122 -11.01 -1.15 -4.37
N ALA A 123 -10.76 -2.12 -5.25
CA ALA A 123 -10.41 -3.49 -4.87
C ALA A 123 -9.08 -3.60 -4.12
N ASP A 124 -8.10 -2.76 -4.48
CA ASP A 124 -6.79 -2.73 -3.80
C ASP A 124 -6.94 -2.13 -2.40
N LEU A 125 -7.75 -1.06 -2.26
CA LEU A 125 -8.07 -0.48 -0.96
C LEU A 125 -8.82 -1.48 -0.06
N GLN A 126 -9.79 -2.20 -0.63
CA GLN A 126 -10.53 -3.23 0.09
C GLN A 126 -9.62 -4.37 0.54
N SER A 127 -8.73 -4.85 -0.32
CA SER A 127 -7.74 -5.89 0.04
C SER A 127 -6.87 -5.48 1.23
N ARG A 128 -6.50 -4.18 1.30
CA ARG A 128 -5.75 -3.63 2.44
C ARG A 128 -6.61 -3.56 3.71
N VAL A 129 -7.90 -3.21 3.61
CA VAL A 129 -8.85 -3.24 4.73
C VAL A 129 -9.04 -4.67 5.25
N ASP A 130 -9.28 -5.63 4.35
CA ASP A 130 -9.49 -7.04 4.67
C ASP A 130 -8.24 -7.65 5.33
N TRP A 131 -7.05 -7.19 4.94
CA TRP A 131 -5.81 -7.54 5.62
C TRP A 131 -5.71 -6.90 7.03
N ALA A 132 -6.16 -5.66 7.20
CA ALA A 132 -6.05 -4.92 8.44
C ALA A 132 -7.03 -5.41 9.53
N LEU A 133 -8.29 -5.68 9.18
CA LEU A 133 -9.36 -5.97 10.15
C LEU A 133 -9.04 -7.15 11.10
N PRO A 134 -8.58 -8.32 10.64
CA PRO A 134 -8.25 -9.44 11.54
C PRO A 134 -7.11 -9.12 12.52
N ARG A 135 -6.24 -8.15 12.22
CA ARG A 135 -5.11 -7.75 13.07
C ARG A 135 -5.51 -6.83 14.22
N ILE A 136 -6.73 -6.30 14.16
CA ILE A 136 -7.28 -5.36 15.15
C ILE A 136 -8.60 -5.87 15.76
N GLY A 137 -9.02 -7.09 15.45
CA GLY A 137 -10.34 -7.63 15.80
C GLY A 137 -10.68 -7.57 17.29
N ASP A 138 -9.72 -7.90 18.16
CA ASP A 138 -9.91 -7.81 19.62
C ASP A 138 -10.14 -6.36 20.11
N LYS A 139 -9.59 -5.37 19.39
CA LYS A 139 -9.90 -3.95 19.66
C LYS A 139 -11.27 -3.54 19.15
N LEU A 140 -11.75 -4.14 18.07
CA LEU A 140 -13.10 -3.89 17.59
C LEU A 140 -14.14 -4.41 18.59
N ASP A 141 -13.87 -5.56 19.22
CA ASP A 141 -14.74 -6.13 20.25
C ASP A 141 -14.84 -5.23 21.50
N GLU A 142 -13.77 -4.48 21.84
CA GLU A 142 -13.76 -3.51 22.95
C GLU A 142 -14.60 -2.25 22.64
N ARG A 143 -14.84 -1.92 21.36
CA ARG A 143 -15.47 -0.67 20.91
C ARG A 143 -16.50 -0.92 19.79
N PRO A 144 -17.72 -1.39 20.16
CA PRO A 144 -18.78 -1.71 19.20
C PRO A 144 -19.37 -0.47 18.50
N ASP A 145 -19.02 0.73 18.94
CA ASP A 145 -19.41 2.01 18.33
C ASP A 145 -18.58 2.37 17.09
N LEU A 146 -17.47 1.65 16.83
CA LEU A 146 -16.66 1.82 15.62
C LEU A 146 -17.45 1.48 14.36
N GLN A 147 -17.39 2.39 13.39
CA GLN A 147 -18.02 2.24 12.09
C GLN A 147 -17.02 1.71 11.05
N SER A 148 -17.40 0.67 10.32
CA SER A 148 -16.62 0.16 9.17
C SER A 148 -16.78 1.05 7.92
N GLU A 149 -17.84 1.83 7.86
CA GLU A 149 -18.15 2.74 6.76
C GLU A 149 -18.21 4.19 7.26
N ILE A 150 -17.83 5.14 6.40
CA ILE A 150 -17.96 6.57 6.66
C ILE A 150 -18.65 7.24 5.48
N HIS A 151 -19.43 8.29 5.79
CA HIS A 151 -20.11 9.11 4.80
C HIS A 151 -19.70 10.57 4.96
N LEU A 152 -18.85 11.04 4.05
CA LEU A 152 -18.28 12.39 4.04
C LEU A 152 -19.16 13.37 3.28
N SER A 153 -20.25 12.93 2.63
CA SER A 153 -21.14 13.80 1.85
C SER A 153 -20.40 14.66 0.81
N ALA A 154 -19.27 14.17 0.30
CA ALA A 154 -18.44 14.91 -0.63
C ALA A 154 -18.99 14.84 -2.06
N ARG A 155 -19.03 15.98 -2.75
CA ARG A 155 -19.42 16.06 -4.16
C ARG A 155 -18.23 15.86 -5.09
N THR A 156 -17.05 16.23 -4.63
CA THR A 156 -15.81 16.14 -5.41
C THR A 156 -15.23 14.72 -5.39
N PRO A 157 -14.64 14.23 -6.51
CA PRO A 157 -13.97 12.93 -6.54
C PRO A 157 -12.86 12.80 -5.48
N LEU A 158 -12.12 13.88 -5.21
CA LEU A 158 -11.08 13.89 -4.18
C LEU A 158 -11.65 13.66 -2.79
N GLY A 159 -12.76 14.29 -2.43
CA GLY A 159 -13.40 14.11 -1.12
C GLY A 159 -14.00 12.71 -0.96
N ARG A 160 -14.67 12.19 -2.00
CA ARG A 160 -15.18 10.80 -2.00
C ARG A 160 -14.06 9.77 -1.92
N GLY A 161 -12.87 10.10 -2.40
CA GLY A 161 -11.72 9.21 -2.40
C GLY A 161 -11.18 8.82 -1.02
N TYR A 162 -11.62 9.46 0.07
CA TYR A 162 -11.23 9.08 1.43
C TYR A 162 -12.10 7.98 2.03
N GLU A 163 -13.36 7.83 1.60
CA GLU A 163 -14.31 6.86 2.19
C GLU A 163 -13.83 5.41 1.99
N PRO A 164 -13.38 4.99 0.79
CA PRO A 164 -12.88 3.63 0.59
C PRO A 164 -11.55 3.35 1.31
N GLY A 165 -10.88 4.39 1.83
CA GLY A 165 -9.68 4.23 2.63
C GLY A 165 -9.95 3.93 4.11
N ASN A 166 -11.20 4.08 4.56
CA ASN A 166 -11.57 3.82 5.96
C ASN A 166 -11.39 2.34 6.31
N VAL A 167 -10.69 2.07 7.40
CA VAL A 167 -10.68 0.74 8.04
C VAL A 167 -11.79 0.71 9.09
N VAL A 168 -11.70 1.62 10.06
CA VAL A 168 -12.71 1.84 11.11
C VAL A 168 -12.68 3.30 11.56
N ALA A 169 -13.80 3.82 12.06
CA ALA A 169 -13.90 5.20 12.54
C ALA A 169 -14.84 5.37 13.72
N ILE A 170 -14.59 6.40 14.52
CA ILE A 170 -15.55 6.96 15.48
C ILE A 170 -16.25 8.14 14.80
N GLU A 171 -17.58 8.15 14.80
CA GLU A 171 -18.39 9.28 14.30
C GLU A 171 -18.69 10.28 15.42
N TYR A 172 -18.39 11.56 15.20
CA TYR A 172 -18.88 12.66 16.01
C TYR A 172 -19.86 13.49 15.21
N GLN A 173 -21.13 13.48 15.63
CA GLN A 173 -22.15 14.34 15.04
C GLN A 173 -22.01 15.76 15.57
N ARG A 174 -22.22 16.74 14.68
CA ARG A 174 -22.15 18.18 14.97
C ARG A 174 -22.84 18.59 16.27
N ASN A 175 -24.03 18.08 16.52
CA ASN A 175 -24.86 18.45 17.68
C ASN A 175 -24.62 17.56 18.91
N ALA A 176 -23.63 16.66 18.85
CA ALA A 176 -23.32 15.68 19.88
C ALA A 176 -21.81 15.43 20.01
N ILE A 177 -20.97 16.45 19.75
CA ILE A 177 -19.52 16.32 19.94
C ILE A 177 -19.26 16.16 21.45
N PRO A 178 -18.57 15.08 21.88
CA PRO A 178 -18.31 14.86 23.29
C PRO A 178 -17.26 15.83 23.82
N GLY A 179 -17.15 15.91 25.15
CA GLY A 179 -16.17 16.76 25.82
C GLY A 179 -14.71 16.32 25.56
N PRO A 180 -13.73 17.17 25.93
CA PRO A 180 -12.32 16.94 25.64
C PRO A 180 -11.75 15.65 26.24
N ASP A 181 -12.25 15.20 27.40
CA ASP A 181 -11.78 13.98 28.05
C ASP A 181 -12.05 12.75 27.16
N VAL A 182 -13.29 12.59 26.70
CA VAL A 182 -13.70 11.52 25.79
C VAL A 182 -12.94 11.58 24.47
N LEU A 183 -12.78 12.78 23.90
CA LEU A 183 -12.02 12.95 22.65
C LEU A 183 -10.54 12.54 22.79
N SER A 184 -9.94 12.75 23.96
CA SER A 184 -8.57 12.32 24.23
C SER A 184 -8.46 10.80 24.44
N GLU A 185 -9.43 10.19 25.12
CA GLU A 185 -9.51 8.73 25.28
C GLU A 185 -9.69 8.03 23.92
N ASP A 186 -10.60 8.55 23.08
CA ASP A 186 -10.83 8.07 21.73
C ASP A 186 -9.59 8.21 20.84
N LEU A 187 -8.89 9.36 20.94
CA LEU A 187 -7.63 9.58 20.23
C LEU A 187 -6.58 8.53 20.58
N LEU A 188 -6.35 8.28 21.87
CA LEU A 188 -5.35 7.33 22.33
C LEU A 188 -5.74 5.88 22.01
N PHE A 189 -7.03 5.56 22.07
CA PHE A 189 -7.56 4.26 21.65
C PHE A 189 -7.27 4.00 20.17
N MET A 190 -7.61 4.95 19.29
CA MET A 190 -7.36 4.85 17.85
C MET A 190 -5.86 4.83 17.52
N ALA A 191 -5.04 5.56 18.27
CA ALA A 191 -3.58 5.50 18.17
C ALA A 191 -3.03 4.11 18.56
N GLY A 192 -3.63 3.46 19.56
CA GLY A 192 -3.31 2.07 19.93
C GLY A 192 -3.62 1.07 18.81
N ILE A 193 -4.75 1.23 18.12
CA ILE A 193 -5.10 0.41 16.95
C ILE A 193 -4.07 0.64 15.83
N LEU A 194 -3.71 1.89 15.54
CA LEU A 194 -2.69 2.24 14.55
C LEU A 194 -1.34 1.59 14.87
N GLY A 195 -0.93 1.60 16.14
CA GLY A 195 0.29 0.94 16.60
C GLY A 195 0.31 -0.57 16.36
N ARG A 196 -0.84 -1.24 16.46
CA ARG A 196 -0.97 -2.68 16.13
C ARG A 196 -0.79 -2.93 14.63
N LEU A 197 -1.41 -2.10 13.78
CA LEU A 197 -1.22 -2.21 12.32
C LEU A 197 0.22 -1.92 11.91
N TYR A 198 0.89 -0.98 12.56
CA TYR A 198 2.30 -0.71 12.37
C TYR A 198 3.16 -1.94 12.65
N LYS A 199 3.00 -2.59 13.81
CA LYS A 199 3.73 -3.84 14.13
C LYS A 199 3.44 -4.96 13.12
N ALA A 200 2.18 -5.11 12.72
CA ALA A 200 1.80 -6.12 11.74
C ALA A 200 2.34 -5.82 10.33
N THR A 201 2.49 -4.55 9.98
CA THR A 201 3.11 -4.10 8.71
C THR A 201 4.59 -4.42 8.69
N ASP A 202 5.32 -4.20 9.80
CA ASP A 202 6.75 -4.52 9.88
C ASP A 202 7.05 -6.02 9.80
N ALA A 203 6.08 -6.83 10.23
CA ALA A 203 6.19 -8.29 10.23
C ALA A 203 5.86 -8.93 8.88
N THR A 204 5.39 -8.15 7.89
CA THR A 204 5.08 -8.67 6.55
C THR A 204 5.94 -8.02 5.46
N LEU A 205 6.21 -8.77 4.40
CA LEU A 205 6.85 -8.23 3.19
C LEU A 205 5.85 -7.63 2.21
N TYR A 206 4.58 -8.01 2.36
CA TYR A 206 3.54 -7.67 1.43
C TYR A 206 2.21 -7.44 2.16
N ILE A 207 1.52 -6.39 1.76
CA ILE A 207 0.12 -6.14 2.10
C ILE A 207 -0.68 -6.30 0.80
N PRO A 208 -1.69 -7.19 0.76
CA PRO A 208 -2.58 -7.31 -0.39
C PRO A 208 -3.14 -5.96 -0.84
N GLY A 209 -3.08 -5.69 -2.15
CA GLY A 209 -3.45 -4.39 -2.74
C GLY A 209 -2.32 -3.36 -2.78
N ASP A 210 -1.13 -3.67 -2.25
CA ASP A 210 0.08 -2.91 -2.58
C ASP A 210 0.75 -3.41 -3.86
N VAL A 211 1.51 -2.53 -4.49
CA VAL A 211 2.39 -2.89 -5.60
C VAL A 211 3.50 -3.81 -5.05
N PRO A 212 3.73 -5.00 -5.65
CA PRO A 212 4.79 -5.91 -5.22
C PRO A 212 6.15 -5.22 -5.14
N VAL A 213 6.96 -5.66 -4.18
CA VAL A 213 8.25 -5.04 -3.86
C VAL A 213 9.18 -5.03 -5.07
N GLU A 214 9.28 -6.16 -5.77
CA GLU A 214 10.09 -6.33 -6.98
C GLU A 214 9.64 -5.41 -8.12
N VAL A 215 8.34 -5.14 -8.23
CA VAL A 215 7.79 -4.22 -9.23
C VAL A 215 8.16 -2.78 -8.89
N ARG A 216 7.98 -2.39 -7.62
CA ARG A 216 8.42 -1.07 -7.13
C ARG A 216 9.92 -0.84 -7.34
N GLU A 217 10.74 -1.83 -7.00
CA GLU A 217 12.20 -1.78 -7.17
C GLU A 217 12.60 -1.65 -8.63
N ALA A 218 11.98 -2.42 -9.54
CA ALA A 218 12.26 -2.35 -10.97
C ALA A 218 11.94 -0.94 -11.53
N VAL A 219 10.78 -0.38 -11.16
CA VAL A 219 10.37 0.97 -11.57
C VAL A 219 11.29 2.05 -11.00
N GLN A 220 11.66 1.94 -9.73
CA GLN A 220 12.57 2.90 -9.09
C GLN A 220 13.99 2.83 -9.66
N SER A 221 14.50 1.62 -9.91
CA SER A 221 15.80 1.37 -10.54
C SER A 221 15.85 1.99 -11.94
N ALA A 222 14.81 1.80 -12.74
CA ALA A 222 14.69 2.41 -14.07
C ALA A 222 14.66 3.95 -14.00
N ALA A 223 13.89 4.52 -13.07
CA ALA A 223 13.82 5.98 -12.88
C ALA A 223 15.15 6.60 -12.43
N THR A 224 15.85 5.92 -11.51
CA THR A 224 17.18 6.32 -11.04
C THR A 224 18.21 6.27 -12.16
N THR A 225 18.24 5.17 -12.93
CA THR A 225 19.14 4.99 -14.08
C THR A 225 18.91 6.05 -15.16
N ALA A 226 17.66 6.49 -15.35
CA ALA A 226 17.29 7.58 -16.25
C ALA A 226 17.62 8.99 -15.71
N ASN A 227 18.34 9.12 -14.58
CA ASN A 227 18.72 10.40 -13.95
C ASN A 227 17.54 11.34 -13.65
N ARG A 228 16.35 10.82 -13.34
CA ARG A 228 15.22 11.66 -12.96
C ARG A 228 15.49 12.33 -11.60
N ARG A 229 15.49 13.67 -11.57
CA ARG A 229 15.74 14.46 -10.35
C ARG A 229 14.80 14.13 -9.19
N SER A 230 13.55 13.76 -9.49
CA SER A 230 12.55 13.35 -8.49
C SER A 230 12.77 11.96 -7.89
N ALA A 231 13.66 11.14 -8.47
CA ALA A 231 13.95 9.78 -7.99
C ALA A 231 15.02 9.74 -6.88
N ARG A 232 15.62 10.89 -6.52
CA ARG A 232 16.69 10.99 -5.50
C ARG A 232 16.20 11.06 -4.05
N GLY A 233 14.89 10.87 -3.79
CA GLY A 233 14.38 10.73 -2.42
C GLY A 233 15.06 9.54 -1.72
N SER A 234 15.43 9.72 -0.45
CA SER A 234 16.26 8.82 0.39
C SER A 234 16.02 7.34 0.09
N GLY A 235 16.87 6.77 -0.77
CA GLY A 235 16.84 5.35 -1.09
C GLY A 235 17.33 4.56 0.11
N GLN A 236 16.41 3.98 0.87
CA GLN A 236 16.70 2.69 1.49
C GLN A 236 17.05 1.73 0.34
N GLY A 237 18.08 0.90 0.54
CA GLY A 237 18.52 -0.08 -0.46
C GLY A 237 17.41 -1.03 -0.89
N PHE A 238 17.74 -1.99 -1.77
CA PHE A 238 16.80 -3.05 -2.13
C PHE A 238 16.15 -3.64 -0.86
N VAL A 239 14.81 -3.66 -0.83
CA VAL A 239 13.99 -4.22 0.24
C VAL A 239 14.25 -5.71 0.38
N LEU A 240 14.58 -6.38 -0.74
CA LEU A 240 15.10 -7.75 -0.77
C LEU A 240 16.60 -7.76 -1.08
N THR A 241 17.36 -8.41 -0.21
CA THR A 241 18.77 -8.73 -0.41
C THR A 241 18.94 -9.79 -1.50
N SER A 242 20.15 -9.90 -2.06
CA SER A 242 20.47 -10.95 -3.04
C SER A 242 20.26 -12.36 -2.49
N ALA A 243 20.55 -12.59 -1.21
CA ALA A 243 20.35 -13.90 -0.58
C ALA A 243 18.86 -14.27 -0.49
N GLU A 244 17.99 -13.31 -0.19
CA GLU A 244 16.54 -13.51 -0.16
C GLU A 244 15.96 -13.78 -1.55
N ARG A 245 16.42 -13.05 -2.58
CA ARG A 245 16.01 -13.32 -3.96
C ARG A 245 16.38 -14.74 -4.40
N ILE A 246 17.60 -15.18 -4.06
CA ILE A 246 18.04 -16.56 -4.33
C ILE A 246 17.19 -17.58 -3.57
N ALA A 247 16.80 -17.30 -2.32
CA ALA A 247 15.93 -18.20 -1.56
C ALA A 247 14.54 -18.32 -2.21
N ILE A 248 13.93 -17.21 -2.62
CA ILE A 248 12.65 -17.17 -3.35
C ILE A 248 12.75 -17.95 -4.66
N GLU A 249 13.78 -17.68 -5.47
CA GLU A 249 14.02 -18.34 -6.75
C GLU A 249 14.12 -19.86 -6.57
N LYS A 250 14.99 -20.32 -5.66
CA LYS A 250 15.14 -21.75 -5.35
C LYS A 250 13.84 -22.40 -4.90
N ARG A 251 13.06 -21.73 -4.05
CA ARG A 251 11.77 -22.24 -3.59
C ARG A 251 10.77 -22.37 -4.73
N SER A 252 10.72 -21.37 -5.62
CA SER A 252 9.82 -21.39 -6.77
C SER A 252 10.19 -22.48 -7.79
N VAL A 253 11.47 -22.64 -8.10
CA VAL A 253 11.98 -23.70 -8.98
C VAL A 253 11.69 -25.08 -8.40
N LEU A 254 11.96 -25.28 -7.10
CA LEU A 254 11.65 -26.54 -6.42
C LEU A 254 10.17 -26.93 -6.57
N LEU A 255 9.25 -26.01 -6.24
CA LEU A 255 7.81 -26.29 -6.33
C LEU A 255 7.35 -26.52 -7.77
N ALA A 256 7.91 -25.80 -8.74
CA ALA A 256 7.64 -26.03 -10.16
C ALA A 256 8.13 -27.41 -10.61
N THR A 257 9.33 -27.82 -10.20
CA THR A 257 9.88 -29.15 -10.48
C THR A 257 8.99 -30.24 -9.90
N GLU A 258 8.67 -30.17 -8.61
CA GLU A 258 7.80 -31.16 -7.93
C GLU A 258 6.43 -31.27 -8.61
N TYR A 259 5.83 -30.13 -9.01
CA TYR A 259 4.55 -30.09 -9.71
C TYR A 259 4.57 -30.86 -11.04
N PHE A 260 5.59 -30.63 -11.87
CA PHE A 260 5.67 -31.26 -13.19
C PHE A 260 6.17 -32.70 -13.14
N GLU A 261 7.06 -33.05 -12.21
CA GLU A 261 7.46 -34.44 -11.98
C GLU A 261 6.25 -35.28 -11.54
N ALA A 262 5.36 -34.73 -10.71
CA ALA A 262 4.11 -35.39 -10.34
C ALA A 262 3.14 -35.58 -11.51
N ASP A 263 3.18 -34.69 -12.53
CA ASP A 263 2.45 -34.82 -13.80
C ASP A 263 3.17 -35.74 -14.82
N GLY A 264 4.27 -36.39 -14.42
CA GLY A 264 4.98 -37.38 -15.22
C GLY A 264 5.98 -36.79 -16.22
N TRP A 265 6.37 -35.52 -16.06
CA TRP A 265 7.45 -34.93 -16.85
C TRP A 265 8.82 -35.29 -16.31
N SER A 266 9.79 -35.47 -17.21
CA SER A 266 11.20 -35.35 -16.86
C SER A 266 11.57 -33.86 -16.83
N VAL A 267 11.94 -33.34 -15.66
CA VAL A 267 12.24 -31.92 -15.47
C VAL A 267 13.76 -31.70 -15.40
N LYS A 268 14.25 -30.69 -16.13
CA LYS A 268 15.65 -30.24 -16.03
C LYS A 268 15.72 -28.74 -15.80
N ASP A 269 16.35 -28.33 -14.70
CA ASP A 269 16.74 -26.94 -14.47
C ASP A 269 17.85 -26.53 -15.45
N VAL A 270 17.57 -25.52 -16.26
CA VAL A 270 18.44 -24.99 -17.31
C VAL A 270 18.62 -23.47 -17.21
N GLY A 271 18.07 -22.81 -16.20
CA GLY A 271 18.04 -21.34 -16.07
C GLY A 271 19.41 -20.67 -16.12
N ALA A 272 20.46 -21.37 -15.66
CA ALA A 272 21.84 -20.88 -15.73
C ALA A 272 22.46 -20.89 -17.16
N THR A 273 21.85 -21.60 -18.12
CA THR A 273 22.46 -21.87 -19.44
C THR A 273 21.53 -21.61 -20.63
N LYS A 274 20.24 -21.42 -20.38
CA LYS A 274 19.20 -21.22 -21.40
C LYS A 274 18.43 -19.92 -21.12
N SER A 275 17.50 -19.58 -22.00
CA SER A 275 16.69 -18.36 -21.91
C SER A 275 15.34 -18.56 -21.19
N TYR A 276 15.23 -19.64 -20.41
CA TYR A 276 14.08 -20.07 -19.62
C TYR A 276 14.60 -21.00 -18.51
N ASP A 277 13.77 -21.27 -17.50
CA ASP A 277 14.22 -21.90 -16.26
C ASP A 277 14.16 -23.43 -16.30
N LEU A 278 13.04 -24.03 -16.70
CA LEU A 278 12.89 -25.49 -16.74
C LEU A 278 12.64 -26.01 -18.15
N HIS A 279 13.40 -27.04 -18.54
CA HIS A 279 13.16 -27.82 -19.74
C HIS A 279 12.50 -29.13 -19.37
N LEU A 280 11.31 -29.35 -19.90
CA LEU A 280 10.48 -30.50 -19.60
C LEU A 280 10.38 -31.40 -20.81
N THR A 281 10.50 -32.71 -20.61
CA THR A 281 10.31 -33.70 -21.67
C THR A 281 9.39 -34.83 -21.23
N ARG A 282 8.51 -35.28 -22.13
CA ARG A 282 7.62 -36.43 -21.92
C ARG A 282 7.34 -37.11 -23.24
N GLY A 283 8.04 -38.23 -23.50
CA GLY A 283 8.02 -38.86 -24.82
C GLY A 283 8.63 -37.95 -25.88
N GLU A 284 7.84 -37.53 -26.86
CA GLU A 284 8.23 -36.56 -27.90
C GLU A 284 7.85 -35.11 -27.54
N GLU A 285 7.06 -34.90 -26.48
CA GLU A 285 6.67 -33.57 -26.00
C GLU A 285 7.85 -32.87 -25.33
N ASN A 286 7.97 -31.57 -25.59
CA ASN A 286 8.94 -30.69 -24.94
C ASN A 286 8.22 -29.42 -24.48
N LEU A 287 8.54 -28.92 -23.28
CA LEU A 287 7.93 -27.70 -22.74
C LEU A 287 9.02 -26.77 -22.16
N HIS A 288 8.94 -25.49 -22.50
CA HIS A 288 9.86 -24.45 -22.06
C HIS A 288 9.19 -23.59 -20.98
N VAL A 289 9.63 -23.73 -19.73
CA VAL A 289 8.95 -23.12 -18.59
C VAL A 289 9.76 -21.95 -18.05
N GLU A 290 9.12 -20.80 -17.91
CA GLU A 290 9.60 -19.67 -17.11
C GLU A 290 9.00 -19.76 -15.69
N VAL A 291 9.82 -19.61 -14.65
CA VAL A 291 9.40 -19.70 -13.25
C VAL A 291 9.64 -18.37 -12.54
N LYS A 292 8.58 -17.78 -11.98
CA LYS A 292 8.65 -16.56 -11.17
C LYS A 292 8.21 -16.84 -9.74
N GLY A 293 9.09 -16.55 -8.78
CA GLY A 293 8.79 -16.58 -7.36
C GLY A 293 8.49 -15.19 -6.80
N THR A 294 7.47 -15.05 -5.96
CA THR A 294 7.17 -13.81 -5.25
C THR A 294 6.62 -14.04 -3.85
N THR A 295 6.87 -13.08 -2.95
CA THR A 295 6.24 -13.01 -1.62
C THR A 295 4.88 -12.31 -1.65
N SER A 296 4.52 -11.70 -2.79
CA SER A 296 3.23 -11.05 -3.02
C SER A 296 2.12 -12.04 -3.39
N ASP A 297 0.94 -11.53 -3.78
CA ASP A 297 -0.20 -12.34 -4.25
C ASP A 297 -0.03 -12.90 -5.67
N GLY A 298 1.08 -12.58 -6.37
CA GLY A 298 1.33 -13.06 -7.73
C GLY A 298 0.55 -12.33 -8.82
N SER A 299 -0.19 -11.27 -8.47
CA SER A 299 -0.94 -10.45 -9.44
C SER A 299 -0.03 -9.72 -10.44
N GLN A 300 1.22 -9.48 -10.07
CA GLN A 300 2.24 -8.89 -10.93
C GLN A 300 3.60 -9.55 -10.67
N VAL A 301 4.33 -9.83 -11.75
CA VAL A 301 5.71 -10.33 -11.71
C VAL A 301 6.56 -9.53 -12.69
N ILE A 302 7.86 -9.46 -12.44
CA ILE A 302 8.80 -8.80 -13.35
C ILE A 302 9.29 -9.78 -14.40
N LEU A 303 9.22 -9.34 -15.66
CA LEU A 303 9.78 -10.03 -16.81
C LEU A 303 10.82 -9.14 -17.49
N THR A 304 11.90 -9.75 -17.97
CA THR A 304 12.85 -9.07 -18.87
C THR A 304 12.35 -9.10 -20.31
N ARG A 305 12.82 -8.16 -21.15
CA ARG A 305 12.51 -8.17 -22.59
C ARG A 305 12.90 -9.51 -23.25
N ALA A 306 14.04 -10.07 -22.85
CA ALA A 306 14.53 -11.32 -23.41
C ALA A 306 13.61 -12.50 -23.06
N GLU A 307 13.15 -12.58 -21.80
CA GLU A 307 12.18 -13.60 -21.37
C GLU A 307 10.90 -13.52 -22.22
N VAL A 308 10.33 -12.33 -22.38
CA VAL A 308 9.12 -12.12 -23.21
C VAL A 308 9.37 -12.55 -24.67
N GLU A 309 10.47 -12.09 -25.28
CA GLU A 309 10.80 -12.41 -26.67
C GLU A 309 11.02 -13.90 -26.92
N TRP A 310 11.66 -14.61 -25.97
CA TRP A 310 11.89 -16.05 -26.09
C TRP A 310 10.62 -16.86 -25.84
N GLN A 311 9.84 -16.51 -24.82
CA GLN A 311 8.61 -17.22 -24.49
C GLN A 311 7.57 -17.11 -25.62
N ARG A 312 7.51 -15.96 -26.31
CA ARG A 312 6.72 -15.82 -27.55
C ARG A 312 7.16 -16.76 -28.68
N LYS A 313 8.45 -17.09 -28.77
CA LYS A 313 8.98 -18.03 -29.77
C LYS A 313 8.74 -19.49 -29.40
N PHE A 314 8.70 -19.80 -28.11
CA PHE A 314 8.44 -21.16 -27.62
C PHE A 314 6.96 -21.52 -27.67
N ALA A 315 6.05 -20.55 -27.70
CA ALA A 315 4.62 -20.81 -27.81
C ALA A 315 4.29 -21.66 -29.07
N PRO A 316 3.39 -22.67 -28.96
CA PRO A 316 2.58 -23.01 -27.78
C PRO A 316 3.29 -23.92 -26.76
N ASP A 317 4.49 -24.41 -27.06
CA ASP A 317 5.27 -25.33 -26.22
C ASP A 317 6.01 -24.59 -25.10
N ASN A 318 5.27 -23.74 -24.39
CA ASN A 318 5.74 -22.91 -23.30
C ASN A 318 4.78 -22.87 -22.11
N ALA A 319 5.31 -22.50 -20.95
CA ALA A 319 4.52 -22.26 -19.76
C ALA A 319 5.11 -21.14 -18.90
N LEU A 320 4.23 -20.41 -18.22
CA LEU A 320 4.60 -19.57 -17.10
C LEU A 320 4.17 -20.26 -15.81
N VAL A 321 5.09 -20.43 -14.88
CA VAL A 321 4.80 -20.80 -13.51
C VAL A 321 5.05 -19.60 -12.60
N ILE A 322 4.01 -19.21 -11.87
CA ILE A 322 4.11 -18.23 -10.78
C ILE A 322 3.96 -19.00 -9.47
N VAL A 323 4.95 -18.89 -8.60
CA VAL A 323 4.86 -19.33 -7.20
C VAL A 323 4.76 -18.10 -6.32
N HIS A 324 3.56 -17.84 -5.80
CA HIS A 324 3.24 -16.65 -5.03
C HIS A 324 2.99 -16.98 -3.55
N SER A 325 2.86 -15.94 -2.71
CA SER A 325 2.69 -16.09 -1.26
C SER A 325 3.81 -16.92 -0.61
N ILE A 326 5.04 -16.77 -1.12
CA ILE A 326 6.24 -17.33 -0.50
C ILE A 326 6.53 -16.56 0.79
N GLU A 327 6.84 -17.29 1.85
CA GLU A 327 7.24 -16.71 3.14
C GLU A 327 8.76 -16.77 3.26
N LEU A 328 9.37 -15.72 3.83
CA LEU A 328 10.81 -15.64 4.06
C LEU A 328 11.10 -15.66 5.56
N ASP A 329 11.84 -16.66 6.01
CA ASP A 329 12.45 -16.71 7.32
C ASP A 329 13.80 -15.98 7.30
N ARG A 330 13.80 -14.78 7.89
CA ARG A 330 14.97 -13.90 8.06
C ARG A 330 15.72 -14.14 9.37
N THR A 331 15.23 -15.03 10.23
CA THR A 331 15.86 -15.31 11.53
C THR A 331 17.09 -16.21 11.40
N VAL A 332 17.27 -16.81 10.22
CA VAL A 332 18.37 -17.69 9.85
C VAL A 332 19.23 -17.09 8.76
N GLN A 333 20.51 -17.48 8.71
CA GLN A 333 21.47 -17.02 7.69
C GLN A 333 22.15 -18.22 7.01
N PRO A 334 22.02 -18.40 5.67
CA PRO A 334 21.21 -17.58 4.76
C PRO A 334 19.71 -17.70 5.05
N PRO A 335 18.90 -16.70 4.63
CA PRO A 335 17.45 -16.74 4.77
C PRO A 335 16.85 -17.94 4.03
N ILE A 336 15.75 -18.46 4.56
CA ILE A 336 15.04 -19.61 3.99
C ILE A 336 13.68 -19.16 3.47
N ALA A 337 13.29 -19.66 2.29
CA ALA A 337 11.97 -19.45 1.73
C ALA A 337 11.09 -20.70 1.93
N THR A 338 9.90 -20.51 2.46
CA THR A 338 8.90 -21.56 2.74
C THR A 338 7.57 -21.24 2.08
N SER A 339 6.59 -22.14 2.21
CA SER A 339 5.24 -21.93 1.69
C SER A 339 5.26 -21.72 0.16
N GLY A 340 4.22 -21.11 -0.42
CA GLY A 340 4.13 -20.88 -1.86
C GLY A 340 2.97 -21.62 -2.53
N THR A 341 2.12 -20.85 -3.20
CA THR A 341 1.01 -21.35 -4.03
C THR A 341 1.43 -21.27 -5.49
N LEU A 342 1.35 -22.40 -6.21
CA LEU A 342 1.75 -22.50 -7.60
C LEU A 342 0.56 -22.25 -8.52
N HIS A 343 0.75 -21.38 -9.52
CA HIS A 343 -0.14 -21.23 -10.65
C HIS A 343 0.66 -21.44 -11.95
N CYS A 344 0.21 -22.39 -12.78
CA CYS A 344 0.79 -22.66 -14.09
C CYS A 344 -0.19 -22.25 -15.20
N THR A 345 0.32 -21.52 -16.20
CA THR A 345 -0.40 -21.18 -17.43
C THR A 345 0.35 -21.81 -18.61
N SER A 346 -0.31 -22.72 -19.34
CA SER A 346 0.23 -23.35 -20.55
C SER A 346 -0.91 -23.70 -21.52
N PRO A 347 -0.81 -23.37 -22.82
CA PRO A 347 0.22 -22.53 -23.42
C PRO A 347 0.16 -21.11 -22.83
N TRP A 348 1.30 -20.45 -22.70
CA TRP A 348 1.35 -19.08 -22.22
C TRP A 348 1.41 -18.10 -23.39
N ALA A 349 0.25 -17.54 -23.74
CA ALA A 349 0.11 -16.49 -24.74
C ALA A 349 0.33 -15.10 -24.10
N ILE A 350 1.43 -14.43 -24.48
CA ILE A 350 1.79 -13.11 -23.94
C ILE A 350 1.20 -12.00 -24.80
N GLU A 351 0.10 -11.41 -24.34
CA GLU A 351 -0.56 -10.26 -24.94
C GLU A 351 0.16 -8.95 -24.57
N ASP A 352 0.34 -8.02 -25.52
CA ASP A 352 1.02 -6.75 -25.26
C ASP A 352 0.25 -5.91 -24.22
N GLU A 353 -1.08 -6.04 -24.17
CA GLU A 353 -1.98 -5.38 -23.22
C GLU A 353 -1.76 -5.85 -21.77
N SER A 354 -1.18 -7.05 -21.58
CA SER A 354 -0.81 -7.59 -20.27
C SER A 354 0.54 -7.08 -19.77
N LEU A 355 1.32 -6.39 -20.62
CA LEU A 355 2.66 -5.91 -20.31
C LEU A 355 2.68 -4.40 -20.05
N SER A 356 3.38 -4.01 -18.99
CA SER A 356 3.72 -2.61 -18.72
C SER A 356 5.21 -2.37 -18.94
N VAL A 357 5.56 -1.41 -19.81
CA VAL A 357 6.96 -1.13 -20.10
C VAL A 357 7.58 -0.29 -18.98
N ILE A 358 8.65 -0.82 -18.37
CA ILE A 358 9.39 -0.15 -17.29
C ILE A 358 10.45 0.82 -17.82
N SER A 359 11.15 0.47 -18.91
CA SER A 359 12.21 1.30 -19.48
C SER A 359 12.34 1.15 -20.99
N TYR A 360 12.82 2.20 -21.65
CA TYR A 360 13.14 2.21 -23.08
C TYR A 360 14.60 2.57 -23.29
N ILE A 361 15.20 2.00 -24.34
CA ILE A 361 16.51 2.40 -24.84
C ILE A 361 16.29 3.14 -26.17
N HIS A 362 16.65 4.42 -26.21
CA HIS A 362 16.68 5.19 -27.46
C HIS A 362 18.08 5.14 -28.07
N ARG A 363 18.17 4.72 -29.34
CA ARG A 363 19.42 4.74 -30.10
C ARG A 363 19.51 6.04 -30.88
N THR A 364 20.50 6.87 -30.54
CA THR A 364 20.66 8.22 -31.10
C THR A 364 21.34 8.25 -32.47
N GLY A 365 21.87 7.12 -32.95
CA GLY A 365 22.61 7.04 -34.21
C GLY A 365 23.90 7.87 -34.25
N LEU A 366 24.38 8.33 -33.09
CA LEU A 366 25.67 8.98 -32.91
C LEU A 366 26.82 7.98 -32.82
#